data_AF-A0A1W9QRS1-F1
#
_entry.id   AF-A0A1W9QRS1-F1
#
_cell.length_a   1.000
_cell.length_b   1.000
_cell.length_c   1.000
_cell.angle_alpha   90.00
_cell.angle_beta   90.00
_cell.angle_gamma   90.00
#
_symmetry.space_group_name_H-M   'P 1'
#
loop_
_entity.id
_entity.type
_entity.pdbx_description
1 polymer ?
#
loop_
_entity_poly.entity_id
_entity_poly.type
_entity_poly.pdbx_seq_one_letter_code
_entity_poly.pdbx_strand_id
1 'polypeptide(L)'
;MEQLINKGVRKGKISQSSIWNDSLIQNYYDEFYNNLTLSEMDKAFNTDIKTLSKLLSKLNDSEKQVFIGLISNHIRNYIERKVEKQIETLFNKTLRF
;
A
#
# COMPACT_ATOMS: atom_id res chain seq x y z
N MET A 1 -8.18 -44.95 20.41
CA MET A 1 -7.04 -44.02 20.18
C MET A 1 -7.34 -43.27 18.89
N GLU A 2 -8.12 -42.20 18.98
CA GLU A 2 -8.28 -41.22 17.90
C GLU A 2 -8.74 -39.91 18.57
N GLN A 3 -7.76 -39.10 18.97
CA GLN A 3 -7.97 -37.72 19.34
C GLN A 3 -7.56 -36.83 18.17
N LEU A 4 -8.12 -35.62 18.14
CA LEU A 4 -7.77 -34.47 17.29
C LEU A 4 -8.45 -34.58 15.91
N ILE A 5 -9.41 -33.71 15.55
CA ILE A 5 -9.14 -32.31 15.22
C ILE A 5 -10.37 -31.47 15.61
N ASN A 6 -10.24 -30.72 16.70
CA ASN A 6 -11.07 -29.54 16.97
C ASN A 6 -10.24 -28.32 16.52
N LYS A 7 -10.34 -27.97 15.24
CA LYS A 7 -9.87 -26.66 14.75
C LYS A 7 -11.08 -25.87 14.31
N GLY A 8 -11.65 -25.18 15.29
CA GLY A 8 -12.54 -24.05 15.05
C GLY A 8 -11.83 -23.06 14.14
N VAL A 9 -12.12 -23.14 12.85
CA VAL A 9 -11.84 -22.08 11.89
C VAL A 9 -12.76 -20.94 12.30
N ARG A 10 -12.26 -20.06 13.17
CA ARG A 10 -12.81 -18.72 13.36
C ARG A 10 -12.66 -18.02 12.01
N LYS A 11 -13.67 -18.18 11.14
CA LYS A 11 -13.89 -17.33 9.98
C LYS A 11 -14.06 -15.92 10.54
N GLY A 12 -12.94 -15.19 10.62
CA GLY A 12 -12.96 -13.77 10.88
C GLY A 12 -13.91 -13.15 9.88
N LYS A 13 -14.99 -12.53 10.37
CA LYS A 13 -15.83 -11.66 9.55
C LYS A 13 -14.93 -10.54 9.05
N ILE A 14 -14.35 -10.70 7.87
CA ILE A 14 -13.76 -9.61 7.10
C ILE A 14 -14.93 -8.66 6.89
N SER A 15 -14.97 -7.56 7.64
CA SER A 15 -16.06 -6.60 7.52
C SER A 15 -16.04 -6.08 6.10
N GLN A 16 -17.17 -6.16 5.41
CA GLN A 16 -17.30 -5.79 4.00
C GLN A 16 -16.81 -4.35 3.73
N SER A 17 -16.78 -3.49 4.76
CA SER A 17 -16.18 -2.15 4.74
C SER A 17 -14.67 -2.10 4.47
N SER A 18 -13.90 -3.14 4.81
CA SER A 18 -12.45 -3.14 4.59
C SER A 18 -12.11 -3.26 3.09
N ILE A 19 -12.90 -4.05 2.36
CA ILE A 19 -12.68 -4.32 0.93
C ILE A 19 -12.96 -3.06 0.09
N TRP A 20 -13.99 -2.30 0.42
CA TRP A 20 -14.30 -1.04 -0.27
C TRP A 20 -13.26 0.04 0.00
N ASN A 21 -12.79 0.15 1.25
CA ASN A 21 -11.75 1.13 1.61
C ASN A 21 -10.41 0.85 0.90
N ASP A 22 -10.02 -0.42 0.78
CA ASP A 22 -8.76 -0.77 0.11
C ASP A 22 -8.81 -0.42 -1.39
N SER A 23 -9.91 -0.74 -2.08
CA SER A 23 -10.04 -0.47 -3.52
C SER A 23 -10.09 1.03 -3.86
N LEU A 24 -10.79 1.85 -3.07
CA LEU A 24 -10.87 3.29 -3.30
C LEU A 24 -9.53 3.99 -3.03
N ILE A 25 -8.85 3.61 -1.95
CA ILE A 25 -7.54 4.15 -1.61
C ILE A 25 -6.51 3.76 -2.67
N GLN A 26 -6.59 2.52 -3.17
CA GLN A 26 -5.71 2.05 -4.23
C GLN A 26 -5.93 2.84 -5.53
N ASN A 27 -7.18 2.98 -5.98
CA ASN A 27 -7.50 3.80 -7.15
C ASN A 27 -7.03 5.26 -7.01
N TYR A 28 -7.20 5.86 -5.83
CA TYR A 28 -6.70 7.22 -5.57
C TYR A 28 -5.18 7.33 -5.74
N TYR A 29 -4.42 6.41 -5.13
CA TYR A 29 -2.96 6.42 -5.25
C TYR A 29 -2.47 6.06 -6.65
N ASP A 30 -3.22 5.22 -7.36
CA ASP A 30 -2.95 4.87 -8.74
C ASP A 30 -3.07 6.09 -9.65
N GLU A 31 -4.18 6.82 -9.55
CA GLU A 31 -4.35 8.08 -10.30
C GLU A 31 -3.32 9.14 -9.88
N PHE A 32 -3.02 9.25 -8.59
CA PHE A 32 -2.04 10.19 -8.08
C PHE A 32 -0.65 9.95 -8.69
N TYR A 33 -0.15 8.70 -8.66
CA TYR A 33 1.18 8.38 -9.16
C TYR A 33 1.28 8.33 -10.69
N ASN A 34 0.20 7.96 -11.39
CA ASN A 34 0.19 7.92 -12.86
C ASN A 34 0.55 9.27 -13.48
N ASN A 35 0.17 10.37 -12.85
CA ASN A 35 0.42 11.72 -13.35
C ASN A 35 1.80 12.29 -12.97
N LEU A 36 2.60 11.59 -12.16
CA LEU A 36 3.89 12.08 -11.66
C LEU A 36 5.06 11.46 -12.41
N THR A 37 6.09 12.22 -12.75
CA THR A 37 7.37 11.66 -13.21
C THR A 37 8.02 10.79 -12.11
N LEU A 38 8.94 9.89 -12.48
CA LEU A 38 9.66 9.06 -11.50
C LEU A 38 10.33 9.89 -10.38
N SER A 39 10.87 11.06 -10.70
CA SER A 39 11.47 11.94 -9.69
C SER A 39 10.42 12.56 -8.76
N GLU A 40 9.26 12.93 -9.29
CA GLU A 40 8.16 13.49 -8.51
C GLU A 40 7.51 12.44 -7.60
N MET A 41 7.38 11.19 -8.09
CA MET A 41 6.95 10.05 -7.26
C MET A 41 7.86 9.89 -6.04
N ASP A 42 9.18 9.92 -6.24
CA ASP A 42 10.15 9.78 -5.14
C ASP A 42 10.05 10.91 -4.13
N LYS A 43 9.86 12.15 -4.60
CA LYS A 43 9.68 13.31 -3.72
C LYS A 43 8.39 13.22 -2.90
N ALA A 44 7.27 12.87 -3.56
CA ALA A 44 5.98 12.70 -2.91
C ALA A 44 6.04 11.60 -1.85
N PHE A 45 6.51 10.40 -2.23
CA PHE A 45 6.65 9.27 -1.31
C PHE A 45 7.55 9.60 -0.11
N ASN A 46 8.71 10.22 -0.32
CA ASN A 46 9.58 10.60 0.78
C ASN A 46 8.94 11.63 1.74
N THR A 47 8.13 12.53 1.20
CA THR A 47 7.37 13.52 1.99
C THR A 47 6.29 12.83 2.83
N ASP A 48 5.56 11.91 2.22
CA ASP A 48 4.51 11.13 2.87
C ASP A 48 5.09 10.26 3.98
N ILE A 49 6.12 9.45 3.71
CA ILE A 49 6.76 8.61 4.72
C ILE A 49 7.33 9.43 5.88
N LYS A 50 7.92 10.59 5.61
CA LYS A 50 8.41 11.47 6.67
C LYS A 50 7.28 11.99 7.55
N THR A 51 6.13 12.33 6.95
CA THR A 51 4.95 12.81 7.67
C THR A 51 4.30 11.69 8.47
N LEU A 52 4.08 10.54 7.84
CA LEU A 52 3.50 9.35 8.46
C LEU A 52 4.37 8.85 9.62
N SER A 53 5.70 8.80 9.47
CA SER A 53 6.61 8.40 10.54
C SER A 53 6.53 9.32 11.77
N LYS A 54 6.34 10.63 11.55
CA LYS A 54 6.13 11.60 12.66
C LYS A 54 4.77 11.43 13.33
N LEU A 55 3.76 10.97 12.61
CA LEU A 55 2.44 10.69 13.17
C LEU A 55 2.48 9.40 13.99
N LEU A 56 3.17 8.37 13.50
CA LEU A 56 3.30 7.07 14.18
C LEU A 56 3.81 7.21 15.63
N SER A 57 4.74 8.13 15.89
CA SER A 57 5.27 8.35 17.24
C SER A 57 4.27 8.99 18.23
N LYS A 58 3.16 9.55 17.74
CA LYS A 58 2.12 10.20 18.54
C LYS A 58 0.93 9.31 18.84
N LEU A 59 0.84 8.15 18.19
CA LEU A 59 -0.27 7.22 18.32
C LEU A 59 -0.11 6.30 19.54
N ASN A 60 -1.22 5.81 20.07
CA ASN A 60 -1.18 4.71 21.05
C ASN A 60 -0.95 3.36 20.36
N ASP A 61 -0.68 2.30 21.13
CA ASP A 61 -0.25 1.02 20.54
C ASP A 61 -1.32 0.34 19.67
N SER A 62 -2.61 0.51 20.00
CA SER A 62 -3.70 0.00 19.16
C SER A 62 -3.76 0.73 17.81
N GLU A 63 -3.64 2.05 17.83
CA GLU A 63 -3.63 2.89 16.63
C GLU A 63 -2.39 2.63 15.77
N LYS A 64 -1.22 2.44 16.38
CA LYS A 64 0.02 2.11 15.67
C LYS A 64 -0.12 0.86 14.82
N GLN A 65 -0.76 -0.20 15.33
CA GLN A 65 -0.91 -1.45 14.57
C GLN A 65 -1.74 -1.25 13.30
N VAL A 66 -2.86 -0.53 13.41
CA VAL A 66 -3.69 -0.20 12.24
C VAL A 66 -2.94 0.71 11.27
N PHE A 67 -2.26 1.73 11.80
CA PHE A 67 -1.51 2.70 11.02
C PHE A 67 -0.30 2.10 10.29
N ILE A 68 0.39 1.14 10.90
CA ILE A 68 1.46 0.37 10.26
C ILE A 68 0.90 -0.42 9.07
N GLY A 69 -0.30 -0.98 9.18
CA GLY A 69 -0.98 -1.64 8.06
C GLY A 69 -1.21 -0.68 6.88
N LEU A 70 -1.70 0.53 7.16
CA LEU A 70 -1.91 1.57 6.15
C LEU A 70 -0.60 2.03 5.50
N ILE A 71 0.45 2.29 6.29
CA ILE A 71 1.78 2.64 5.78
C ILE A 71 2.32 1.53 4.88
N SER A 72 2.17 0.27 5.30
CA SER A 72 2.66 -0.88 4.53
C SER A 72 1.97 -0.97 3.17
N ASN A 73 0.67 -0.71 3.11
CA ASN A 73 -0.07 -0.70 1.84
C ASN A 73 0.37 0.46 0.93
N HIS A 74 0.57 1.64 1.51
CA HIS A 74 1.08 2.80 0.76
C HIS A 74 2.49 2.55 0.19
N ILE A 75 3.40 1.95 0.97
CA ILE A 75 4.74 1.55 0.50
C ILE A 75 4.64 0.56 -0.66
N ARG A 76 3.77 -0.45 -0.54
CA ARG A 76 3.54 -1.42 -1.61
C ARG A 76 3.09 -0.73 -2.90
N ASN A 77 2.05 0.11 -2.83
CA ASN A 77 1.51 0.81 -4.00
C ASN A 77 2.57 1.68 -4.68
N TYR A 78 3.38 2.41 -3.90
CA TYR A 78 4.49 3.19 -4.45
C TYR A 78 5.51 2.32 -5.19
N ILE A 79 5.93 1.19 -4.60
CA ILE A 79 6.90 0.28 -5.23
C ILE A 79 6.34 -0.28 -6.54
N GLU A 80 5.11 -0.80 -6.51
CA GLU A 80 4.44 -1.38 -7.68
C GLU A 80 4.35 -0.36 -8.83
N ARG A 81 3.83 0.84 -8.54
CA ARG A 81 3.70 1.91 -9.55
C ARG A 81 5.03 2.41 -10.07
N LYS A 82 6.05 2.51 -9.20
CA LYS A 82 7.39 2.92 -9.62
C LYS A 82 8.02 1.91 -10.57
N VAL A 83 7.88 0.62 -10.28
CA VAL A 83 8.40 -0.46 -11.13
C VAL A 83 7.68 -0.45 -12.48
N GLU A 84 6.34 -0.38 -12.50
CA GLU A 84 5.56 -0.29 -13.73
C GLU A 84 6.02 0.88 -14.61
N LYS A 85 6.14 2.08 -14.03
CA LYS A 85 6.56 3.27 -14.76
C LYS A 85 8.00 3.20 -15.26
N GLN A 86 8.90 2.57 -14.52
CA GLN A 86 10.27 2.31 -14.98
C GLN A 86 10.28 1.34 -16.17
N ILE A 87 9.48 0.26 -16.11
CA ILE A 87 9.34 -0.68 -17.21
C ILE A 87 8.79 0.03 -18.45
N GLU A 88 7.72 0.81 -18.31
CA GLU A 88 7.13 1.60 -19.39
C GLU A 88 8.15 2.57 -20.00
N THR A 89 8.90 3.31 -19.17
CA THR A 89 9.95 4.22 -19.63
C THR A 89 11.04 3.50 -20.42
N LEU A 90 11.51 2.34 -19.91
CA LEU A 90 12.52 1.52 -20.58
C LEU A 90 11.99 0.94 -21.90
N PHE A 91 10.73 0.54 -21.93
CA PHE A 91 10.08 -0.03 -23.11
C PHE A 91 9.93 1.03 -24.21
N ASN A 92 9.40 2.21 -23.88
CA ASN A 92 9.26 3.34 -24.81
C ASN A 92 10.62 3.75 -25.37
N LYS A 93 11.66 3.84 -24.51
CA LYS A 93 13.03 4.14 -24.93
C LYS A 93 13.60 3.08 -25.89
N THR A 94 13.37 1.80 -25.61
CA THR A 94 13.89 0.69 -26.43
C THR A 94 13.18 0.60 -27.77
N LEU A 95 11.86 0.78 -27.79
CA LEU A 95 11.04 0.70 -28.99
C LEU A 95 11.04 1.98 -29.85
N ARG A 96 11.64 3.08 -29.35
CA ARG A 96 11.64 4.41 -30.01
C ARG A 96 10.22 4.91 -30.31
N PHE A 97 9.28 4.64 -29.41
CA PHE A 97 7.97 5.29 -29.39
C PHE A 97 8.08 6.66 -28.70
#